data_AF-A0A8J9UBP6-F1
#
_entry.id   AF-A0A8J9UBP6-F1
#
_cell.length_a   1.000
_cell.length_b   1.000
_cell.length_c   1.000
_cell.angle_alpha   90.00
_cell.angle_beta   90.00
_cell.angle_gamma   90.00
#
_symmetry.space_group_name_H-M   'P 1'
#
loop_
_entity.id
_entity.type
_entity.pdbx_description
1 polymer ?
#
loop_
_entity_poly.entity_id
_entity_poly.type
_entity_poly.pdbx_seq_one_letter_code
_entity_poly.pdbx_strand_id
1 'polypeptide(L)'
;MMIKTFLLLVALSALLLAAQATPPASKTNELSDIIFIGNVDTHPTILSPQEALLGGAQRNLICTPVLCARVCAALGFWWSGCNANRVCVCRR
;
A
#
# COMPACT_ATOMS: atom_id res chain seq x y z
N MET A 1 0.06 -43.35 29.89
CA MET A 1 -0.87 -42.99 28.79
C MET A 1 -1.12 -41.48 28.63
N MET A 2 -0.93 -40.63 29.66
CA MET A 2 -1.23 -39.18 29.60
C MET A 2 -0.28 -38.31 28.75
N ILE A 3 0.98 -38.73 28.53
CA ILE A 3 1.97 -37.91 27.80
C ILE A 3 1.67 -37.89 26.29
N LYS A 4 1.16 -39.01 25.74
CA LYS A 4 0.88 -39.15 24.30
C LYS A 4 -0.30 -38.28 23.86
N THR A 5 -1.32 -38.15 24.70
CA THR A 5 -2.48 -37.28 24.48
C THR A 5 -2.12 -35.80 24.57
N PHE A 6 -1.21 -35.42 25.47
CA PHE A 6 -0.76 -34.03 25.59
C PHE A 6 0.01 -33.57 24.35
N LEU A 7 0.87 -34.42 23.79
CA LEU A 7 1.61 -34.12 22.54
C LEU A 7 0.68 -33.98 21.33
N LEU A 8 -0.37 -34.79 21.25
CA LEU A 8 -1.38 -34.69 20.20
C LEU A 8 -2.16 -33.36 20.24
N LEU A 9 -2.50 -32.88 21.44
CA LEU A 9 -3.21 -31.61 21.61
C LEU A 9 -2.34 -30.40 21.22
N VAL A 10 -1.05 -30.42 21.56
CA VAL A 10 -0.10 -29.36 21.16
C VAL A 10 0.14 -29.36 19.65
N ALA A 11 0.18 -30.52 19.01
CA ALA A 11 0.30 -30.60 17.55
C ALA A 11 -0.96 -30.06 16.85
N LEU A 12 -2.16 -30.39 17.34
CA LEU A 12 -3.40 -29.88 16.75
C LEU A 12 -3.53 -28.36 16.84
N SER A 13 -3.14 -27.75 17.97
CA SER A 13 -3.18 -26.30 18.12
C SER A 13 -2.19 -25.58 17.21
N ALA A 14 -1.00 -26.15 16.98
CA ALA A 14 -0.03 -25.60 16.03
C ALA A 14 -0.53 -25.62 14.57
N LEU A 15 -1.25 -26.66 14.15
CA LEU A 15 -1.87 -26.73 12.82
C LEU A 15 -3.03 -25.72 12.66
N LEU A 16 -3.84 -25.53 13.71
CA LEU A 16 -4.91 -24.53 13.71
C LEU A 16 -4.36 -23.11 13.59
N LEU A 17 -3.21 -22.79 14.20
CA LEU A 17 -2.56 -21.48 14.04
C LEU A 17 -2.02 -21.26 12.61
N ALA A 18 -1.50 -22.30 11.96
CA ALA A 18 -0.99 -22.21 10.59
C ALA A 18 -2.09 -22.00 9.54
N ALA A 19 -3.33 -22.44 9.80
CA ALA A 19 -4.46 -22.28 8.88
C ALA A 19 -5.02 -20.84 8.82
N GLN A 20 -4.69 -20.00 9.79
CA GLN A 20 -5.17 -18.60 9.89
C GLN A 20 -4.21 -17.60 9.23
N ALA A 21 -3.06 -18.07 8.75
CA ALA A 21 -2.06 -17.26 8.07
C ALA A 21 -2.39 -17.08 6.58
N THR A 22 -3.67 -17.06 6.21
CA THR A 22 -4.07 -16.52 4.92
C THR A 22 -3.81 -15.02 4.97
N PRO A 23 -2.89 -14.46 4.16
CA PRO A 23 -2.78 -13.02 4.04
C PRO A 23 -4.17 -12.51 3.62
N PRO A 24 -4.65 -11.39 4.19
CA PRO A 24 -5.91 -10.81 3.73
C PRO A 24 -5.78 -10.65 2.22
N ALA A 25 -6.66 -11.32 1.47
CA ALA A 25 -6.74 -11.17 0.03
C ALA A 25 -6.92 -9.68 -0.22
N SER A 26 -5.82 -9.03 -0.60
CA SER A 26 -5.80 -7.62 -0.95
C SER A 26 -6.83 -7.46 -2.05
N LYS A 27 -7.88 -6.69 -1.77
CA LYS A 27 -8.88 -6.29 -2.76
C LYS A 27 -8.17 -5.43 -3.81
N THR A 28 -7.43 -6.04 -4.72
CA THR A 28 -6.66 -5.35 -5.77
C THR A 28 -7.51 -4.85 -6.92
N ASN A 29 -8.84 -5.03 -6.89
CA ASN A 29 -9.73 -4.65 -7.98
C ASN A 29 -10.56 -3.36 -7.76
N GLU A 30 -10.52 -2.73 -6.59
CA GLU A 30 -11.20 -1.44 -6.36
C GLU A 30 -10.26 -0.24 -6.20
N LEU A 31 -8.94 -0.46 -6.21
CA LEU A 31 -7.93 0.59 -6.09
C LEU A 31 -7.37 1.03 -7.46
N SER A 32 -8.16 0.95 -8.52
CA SER A 32 -7.76 1.32 -9.88
C SER A 32 -8.05 2.79 -10.22
N ASP A 33 -8.83 3.49 -9.39
CA ASP A 33 -9.22 4.88 -9.64
C ASP A 33 -8.35 5.92 -8.91
N ILE A 34 -7.56 5.52 -7.91
CA ILE A 34 -6.69 6.43 -7.16
C ILE A 34 -5.29 5.82 -7.05
N ILE A 35 -4.27 6.59 -7.45
CA ILE A 35 -2.87 6.24 -7.25
C ILE A 35 -2.12 7.36 -6.53
N PHE A 36 -1.07 6.98 -5.83
CA PHE A 36 -0.21 7.90 -5.07
C PHE A 36 1.16 7.93 -5.70
N ILE A 37 1.73 9.11 -5.90
CA ILE A 37 3.05 9.31 -6.49
C ILE A 37 3.99 9.99 -5.49
N GLY A 38 5.11 9.34 -5.23
CA GLY A 38 6.23 9.81 -4.42
C GLY A 38 7.48 10.05 -5.24
N ASN A 39 8.47 10.71 -4.63
CA ASN A 39 9.82 10.83 -5.15
C ASN A 39 10.77 10.36 -4.04
N VAL A 40 11.00 9.05 -3.97
CA VAL A 40 11.83 8.43 -2.91
C VAL A 40 13.30 8.71 -3.20
N ASP A 41 13.76 8.43 -4.42
CA ASP A 41 15.15 8.51 -4.84
C ASP A 41 15.29 9.21 -6.20
N THR A 42 14.93 10.50 -6.23
CA THR A 42 14.88 11.41 -7.41
C THR A 42 13.88 11.06 -8.52
N HIS A 43 13.36 9.84 -8.56
CA HIS A 43 12.43 9.36 -9.57
C HIS A 43 10.98 9.26 -9.04
N PRO A 44 9.97 9.64 -9.85
CA PRO A 44 8.58 9.34 -9.57
C PRO A 44 8.34 7.85 -9.39
N THR A 45 7.75 7.46 -8.26
CA THR A 45 7.33 6.08 -7.99
C THR A 45 5.88 6.04 -7.54
N ILE A 46 5.16 5.00 -7.95
CA ILE A 46 3.82 4.72 -7.42
C ILE A 46 3.99 4.17 -6.01
N LEU A 47 3.35 4.83 -5.04
CA LEU A 47 3.32 4.43 -3.64
C LEU A 47 2.10 3.57 -3.37
N SER A 48 2.26 2.59 -2.48
CA SER A 48 1.14 1.95 -1.81
C SER A 48 0.36 2.97 -0.94
N PRO A 49 -0.92 2.71 -0.65
CA PRO A 49 -1.69 3.54 0.29
C PRO A 49 -1.01 3.70 1.65
N GLN A 50 -0.35 2.64 2.15
CA GLN A 50 0.36 2.67 3.43
C GLN A 50 1.55 3.63 3.37
N GLU A 51 2.36 3.58 2.32
CA GLU A 51 3.48 4.52 2.12
C GLU A 51 3.00 5.96 1.96
N ALA A 52 1.87 6.18 1.28
CA ALA A 52 1.27 7.51 1.14
C ALA A 52 0.76 8.10 2.48
N LEU A 53 0.25 7.24 3.37
CA LEU A 53 -0.25 7.62 4.70
C LEU A 53 0.88 7.96 5.67
N LEU A 54 1.99 7.21 5.62
CA LEU A 54 3.20 7.48 6.41
C LEU A 54 3.95 8.74 5.96
N GLY A 55 3.48 9.35 4.86
CA GLY A 55 4.12 10.43 4.16
C GLY A 55 5.07 9.86 3.12
N GLY A 56 4.77 10.16 1.85
CA GLY A 56 5.76 9.98 0.79
C GLY A 56 7.04 10.69 1.21
N ALA A 57 8.19 10.12 0.85
CA ALA A 57 9.53 10.56 1.28
C ALA A 57 9.56 12.06 1.59
N GLN A 58 10.12 12.46 2.74
CA GLN A 58 10.08 13.82 3.31
C GLN A 58 10.33 14.98 2.31
N ARG A 59 10.90 14.67 1.14
CA ARG A 59 11.13 15.56 0.01
C ARG A 59 10.48 15.07 -1.30
N ASN A 60 9.16 14.91 -1.33
CA ASN A 60 8.47 14.64 -2.60
C ASN A 60 8.39 15.89 -3.50
N LEU A 61 9.37 16.03 -4.40
CA LEU A 61 9.48 17.16 -5.33
C LEU A 61 8.35 17.20 -6.38
N ILE A 62 7.66 16.08 -6.60
CA ILE A 62 6.54 15.99 -7.53
C ILE A 62 5.31 16.72 -6.98
N CYS A 63 5.28 16.96 -5.67
CA CYS A 63 4.15 17.63 -5.04
C CYS A 63 4.18 19.16 -5.23
N THR A 64 4.12 19.57 -6.49
CA THR A 64 3.74 20.91 -6.92
C THR A 64 2.52 20.80 -7.82
N PRO A 65 1.66 21.84 -7.90
CA PRO A 65 0.46 21.78 -8.75
C PRO A 65 0.75 21.40 -10.19
N VAL A 66 1.86 21.91 -10.75
CA VAL A 66 2.25 21.66 -12.15
C VAL A 66 2.81 20.27 -12.36
N LEU A 67 3.74 19.80 -11.51
CA LEU A 67 4.36 18.49 -11.69
C LEU A 67 3.38 17.35 -11.41
N CYS A 68 2.58 17.46 -10.35
CA CYS A 68 1.59 16.44 -10.04
C CYS A 68 0.55 16.30 -11.17
N ALA A 69 0.05 17.41 -11.71
CA ALA A 69 -0.87 17.38 -12.84
C ALA A 69 -0.25 16.73 -14.09
N ARG A 70 1.01 17.05 -14.41
CA ARG A 70 1.71 16.46 -15.56
C ARG A 70 1.90 14.95 -15.41
N VAL A 71 2.31 14.49 -14.23
CA VAL A 71 2.50 13.06 -13.97
C VAL A 71 1.16 12.32 -14.03
N CYS A 72 0.12 12.83 -13.39
CA CYS A 72 -1.20 12.20 -13.41
C CYS A 72 -1.80 12.16 -14.83
N ALA A 73 -1.68 13.25 -15.60
CA ALA A 73 -2.15 13.29 -16.98
C ALA A 73 -1.39 12.30 -17.88
N ALA A 74 -0.08 12.17 -17.72
CA ALA A 74 0.73 11.18 -18.45
C ALA A 74 0.34 9.73 -18.13
N LEU A 75 -0.25 9.50 -16.96
CA LEU A 75 -0.76 8.20 -16.52
C LEU A 75 -2.26 8.00 -16.84
N GLY A 76 -2.91 8.95 -17.48
CA GLY A 76 -4.32 8.85 -17.89
C GLY A 76 -5.35 9.22 -16.81
N PHE A 77 -4.94 9.97 -15.78
CA PHE A 77 -5.82 10.46 -14.71
C PHE A 77 -6.19 11.92 -14.99
N TRP A 78 -7.47 12.29 -14.88
CA TRP A 78 -7.93 13.66 -15.18
C TRP A 78 -7.90 14.58 -13.96
N TRP A 79 -7.84 14.02 -12.75
CA TRP A 79 -7.72 14.78 -11.52
C TRP A 79 -6.37 14.53 -10.84
N SER A 80 -5.80 15.58 -10.26
CA SER A 80 -4.53 15.52 -9.54
C SER A 80 -4.52 16.49 -8.37
N GLY A 81 -3.86 16.12 -7.28
CA GLY A 81 -3.69 17.02 -6.14
C GLY A 81 -2.58 16.60 -5.19
N CYS A 82 -2.09 17.57 -4.43
CA CYS A 82 -1.15 17.34 -3.32
C CYS A 82 -1.91 17.20 -2.01
N ASN A 83 -1.67 16.13 -1.26
CA ASN A 83 -2.21 16.02 0.10
C ASN A 83 -1.31 16.74 1.13
N ALA A 84 -1.77 16.78 2.38
CA ALA A 84 -1.03 17.40 3.49
C ALA A 84 0.34 16.75 3.76
N ASN A 85 0.49 15.47 3.40
CA ASN A 85 1.73 14.71 3.52
C ASN A 85 2.68 14.93 2.32
N ARG A 86 2.41 15.90 1.45
CA ARG A 86 3.16 16.16 0.23
C ARG A 86 3.22 14.96 -0.71
N VAL A 87 2.17 14.14 -0.76
CA VAL A 87 2.01 13.07 -1.74
C VAL A 87 1.15 13.56 -2.90
N CYS A 88 1.60 13.30 -4.12
CA CYS A 88 0.78 13.56 -5.31
C CYS A 88 -0.26 12.44 -5.44
N VAL A 89 -1.52 12.82 -5.58
CA VAL A 89 -2.67 11.91 -5.68
C VAL A 89 -3.26 12.10 -7.07
N CYS A 90 -3.35 11.02 -7.84
CA CYS A 90 -4.02 11.01 -9.13
C CYS A 90 -5.35 10.28 -9.00
N ARG A 91 -6.39 10.83 -9.63
CA ARG A 91 -7.72 10.22 -9.65
C ARG A 91 -8.34 10.28 -11.05
N ARG A 92 -9.03 9.20 -11.43
CA ARG A 92 -10.08 9.27 -12.44
C ARG A 92 -11.24 10.00 -11.78
#